data_AF-A0A2H3BQ23-F1
#
_entry.id   AF-A0A2H3BQ23-F1
#
_cell.length_a   1.000
_cell.length_b   1.000
_cell.length_c   1.000
_cell.angle_alpha   90.00
_cell.angle_beta   90.00
_cell.angle_gamma   90.00
#
_symmetry.space_group_name_H-M   'P 1'
#
loop_
_entity.id
_entity.type
_entity.pdbx_description
1 polymer ?
#
loop_
_entity_poly.entity_id
_entity_poly.type
_entity_poly.pdbx_seq_one_letter_code
_entity_poly.pdbx_strand_id
1 'polypeptide(L)'
;MTTKGSTVPSRLLCPITKAYNADTPLKAHVFITNDLSPELKMHMEWAWGFDPHQLVIKNNDNCIGYRPDILRNSINGDFVLVPTMTTLNKMLAYFLLPHDSARVYHTRASGTEFIKHRQIMFKKYMPEPAFRYLFVPITSAGEAIRDTFLKEEQVEVDYEDAFDPLSGNPIEPDLLRQFRVVTSHVHPFFVVPIAYRLLFPMRDRPGLWSLSVACHLFTLDSTNGADPPAWFRRRYKGIEFNSDYDDDDKMDVETTDEEQ
;
A
#
# COMPACT_ATOMS: atom_id res chain seq x y z
N MET A 1 -36.36 27.43 6.96
CA MET A 1 -35.54 27.17 5.76
C MET A 1 -34.37 26.31 6.17
N THR A 2 -34.45 25.02 5.88
CA THR A 2 -33.42 24.01 6.14
C THR A 2 -32.31 24.17 5.10
N THR A 3 -31.16 24.70 5.51
CA THR A 3 -29.96 24.69 4.69
C THR A 3 -29.53 23.24 4.50
N LYS A 4 -29.68 22.73 3.26
CA LYS A 4 -29.07 21.48 2.82
C LYS A 4 -27.56 21.61 3.07
N GLY A 5 -27.07 20.92 4.10
CA GLY A 5 -25.64 20.77 4.32
C GLY A 5 -25.05 20.11 3.10
N SER A 6 -24.32 20.87 2.29
CA SER A 6 -23.39 20.33 1.31
C SER A 6 -22.32 19.59 2.11
N THR A 7 -22.52 18.29 2.34
CA THR A 7 -21.54 17.42 2.98
C THR A 7 -20.44 17.18 1.97
N VAL A 8 -19.37 17.95 2.07
CA VAL A 8 -18.14 17.74 1.28
C VAL A 8 -17.72 16.28 1.49
N PRO A 9 -17.54 15.48 0.40
CA PRO A 9 -17.07 14.10 0.53
C PRO A 9 -15.79 14.02 1.36
N SER A 10 -15.68 13.04 2.26
CA SER A 10 -14.54 12.88 3.16
C SER A 10 -13.19 12.81 2.44
N ARG A 11 -13.17 12.24 1.22
CA ARG A 11 -12.00 12.20 0.32
C ARG A 11 -11.50 13.55 -0.17
N LEU A 12 -12.32 14.59 -0.04
CA LEU A 12 -11.97 15.97 -0.37
C LEU A 12 -11.60 16.79 0.87
N LEU A 13 -11.56 16.19 2.06
CA LEU A 13 -11.10 16.84 3.28
C LEU A 13 -9.61 16.58 3.48
N CYS A 14 -8.91 17.58 4.01
CA CYS A 14 -7.53 17.39 4.46
C CYS A 14 -7.54 16.42 5.66
N PRO A 15 -6.75 15.32 5.66
CA PRO A 15 -6.80 14.34 6.75
C PRO A 15 -6.29 14.93 8.08
N ILE A 16 -5.45 15.97 8.03
CA ILE A 16 -4.88 16.64 9.21
C ILE A 16 -5.86 17.65 9.82
N THR A 17 -6.39 18.56 9.00
CA THR A 17 -7.20 19.68 9.50
C THR A 17 -8.69 19.39 9.50
N LYS A 18 -9.11 18.27 8.87
CA LYS A 18 -10.50 17.89 8.58
C LYS A 18 -11.30 18.97 7.84
N ALA A 19 -10.62 19.96 7.28
CA ALA A 19 -11.23 21.12 6.64
C ALA A 19 -11.14 21.02 5.11
N TYR A 20 -12.17 21.53 4.46
CA TYR A 20 -12.18 21.87 3.04
C TYR A 20 -12.48 23.36 2.90
N ASN A 21 -11.67 24.05 2.11
CA ASN A 21 -11.90 25.44 1.75
C ASN A 21 -11.93 25.53 0.22
N ALA A 22 -13.05 25.98 -0.34
CA ALA A 22 -13.20 26.14 -1.79
C ALA A 22 -12.21 27.19 -2.36
N ASP A 23 -11.87 28.22 -1.57
CA ASP A 23 -10.95 29.29 -1.97
C ASP A 23 -9.48 28.89 -1.82
N THR A 24 -9.21 27.78 -1.13
CA THR A 24 -7.86 27.23 -0.97
C THR A 24 -7.91 25.72 -1.21
N PRO A 25 -7.95 25.29 -2.48
CA PRO A 25 -8.10 23.90 -2.82
C PRO A 25 -6.95 23.07 -2.24
N LEU A 26 -7.28 21.86 -1.81
CA LEU A 26 -6.27 20.90 -1.39
C LEU A 26 -5.34 20.59 -2.57
N LYS A 27 -4.05 20.46 -2.25
CA LYS A 27 -3.04 20.05 -3.21
C LYS A 27 -2.62 18.61 -2.92
N ALA A 28 -2.60 17.81 -3.98
CA ALA A 28 -2.18 16.41 -3.95
C ALA A 28 -0.70 16.29 -3.59
N HIS A 29 -0.38 15.58 -2.51
CA HIS A 29 0.94 15.03 -2.28
C HIS A 29 1.04 13.70 -3.05
N VAL A 30 1.95 13.67 -4.01
CA VAL A 30 2.28 12.45 -4.77
C VAL A 30 3.54 11.85 -4.16
N PHE A 31 3.43 10.62 -3.67
CA PHE A 31 4.52 9.93 -2.96
C PHE A 31 5.41 9.10 -3.89
N ILE A 32 4.94 8.82 -5.10
CA ILE A 32 5.64 8.04 -6.10
C ILE A 32 5.88 8.92 -7.33
N THR A 33 7.07 8.84 -7.88
CA THR A 33 7.44 9.62 -9.06
C THR A 33 6.68 9.10 -10.29
N ASN A 34 6.40 9.98 -11.23
CA ASN A 34 5.66 9.62 -12.45
C ASN A 34 6.50 8.81 -13.46
N ASP A 35 7.79 8.65 -13.21
CA ASP A 35 8.80 8.05 -14.09
C ASP A 35 9.14 6.60 -13.70
N LEU A 36 8.20 5.88 -13.08
CA LEU A 36 8.35 4.44 -12.86
C LEU A 36 8.59 3.72 -14.19
N SER A 37 9.60 2.86 -14.23
CA SER A 37 9.84 2.02 -15.40
C SER A 37 8.64 1.10 -15.63
N PRO A 38 8.34 0.69 -16.87
CA PRO A 38 7.26 -0.26 -17.16
C PRO A 38 7.35 -1.55 -16.34
N GLU A 39 8.56 -2.05 -16.10
CA GLU A 39 8.84 -3.26 -15.33
C GLU A 39 8.47 -3.06 -13.86
N LEU A 40 8.91 -1.96 -13.25
CA LEU A 40 8.59 -1.64 -11.86
C LEU A 40 7.08 -1.39 -11.69
N LYS A 41 6.45 -0.69 -12.63
CA LYS A 41 5.00 -0.47 -12.63
C LYS A 41 4.24 -1.80 -12.70
N MET A 42 4.64 -2.71 -13.58
CA MET A 42 4.07 -4.05 -13.70
C MET A 42 4.21 -4.83 -12.39
N HIS A 43 5.40 -4.84 -11.82
CA HIS A 43 5.68 -5.53 -10.57
C HIS A 43 4.78 -5.03 -9.44
N MET A 44 4.65 -3.71 -9.31
CA MET A 44 3.79 -3.08 -8.32
C MET A 44 2.32 -3.39 -8.58
N GLU A 45 1.84 -3.30 -9.82
CA GLU A 45 0.46 -3.66 -10.17
C GLU A 45 0.14 -5.09 -9.76
N TRP A 46 1.03 -6.04 -10.05
CA TRP A 46 0.88 -7.42 -9.62
C TRP A 46 0.93 -7.59 -8.09
N ALA A 47 1.98 -7.06 -7.45
CA ALA A 47 2.20 -7.20 -6.01
C ALA A 47 1.04 -6.59 -5.20
N TRP A 48 0.41 -5.55 -5.73
CA TRP A 48 -0.69 -4.83 -5.10
C TRP A 48 -2.08 -5.30 -5.54
N GLY A 49 -2.15 -6.19 -6.52
CA GLY A 49 -3.42 -6.75 -7.01
C GLY A 49 -4.25 -5.89 -7.90
N PHE A 50 -3.62 -4.95 -8.59
CA PHE A 50 -4.24 -4.27 -9.71
C PHE A 50 -4.25 -5.19 -10.93
N ASP A 51 -5.26 -5.05 -11.79
CA ASP A 51 -5.13 -5.63 -13.12
C ASP A 51 -4.03 -4.87 -13.89
N PRO A 52 -3.47 -5.48 -14.94
CA PRO A 52 -2.48 -4.84 -15.78
C PRO A 52 -2.90 -3.45 -16.27
N HIS A 53 -1.98 -2.48 -16.17
CA HIS A 53 -2.14 -1.07 -16.56
C HIS A 53 -3.13 -0.23 -15.74
N GLN A 54 -3.70 -0.75 -14.65
CA GLN A 54 -4.66 -0.02 -13.81
C GLN A 54 -4.04 0.91 -12.76
N LEU A 55 -2.74 0.80 -12.47
CA LEU A 55 -2.06 1.71 -11.55
C LEU A 55 -1.98 3.12 -12.17
N VAL A 56 -2.77 4.02 -11.61
CA VAL A 56 -2.75 5.45 -11.94
C VAL A 56 -2.12 6.21 -10.78
N ILE A 57 -0.85 6.60 -10.91
CA ILE A 57 -0.09 7.27 -9.83
C ILE A 57 -0.78 8.57 -9.37
N LYS A 58 -1.34 9.34 -10.32
CA LYS A 58 -1.99 10.63 -10.05
C LYS A 58 -3.51 10.50 -10.19
N ASN A 59 -4.15 9.94 -9.17
CA ASN A 59 -5.59 10.04 -8.98
C ASN A 59 -5.91 10.44 -7.53
N ASN A 60 -7.17 10.77 -7.25
CA ASN A 60 -7.61 11.18 -5.91
C ASN A 60 -7.48 10.07 -4.85
N ASP A 61 -7.41 8.81 -5.29
CA ASP A 61 -7.34 7.65 -4.40
C ASP A 61 -5.87 7.28 -4.06
N ASN A 62 -4.90 7.84 -4.79
CA ASN A 62 -3.47 7.55 -4.64
C ASN A 62 -2.67 8.79 -4.20
N CYS A 63 -3.33 9.93 -4.01
CA CYS A 63 -2.72 11.18 -3.55
C CYS A 63 -3.41 11.70 -2.30
N ILE A 64 -2.62 12.17 -1.32
CA ILE A 64 -3.21 12.79 -0.13
C ILE A 64 -3.41 14.28 -0.41
N GLY A 65 -4.65 14.74 -0.33
CA GLY A 65 -4.97 16.16 -0.42
C GLY A 65 -4.63 16.89 0.88
N TYR A 66 -3.67 17.81 0.85
CA TYR A 66 -3.34 18.68 1.98
C TYR A 66 -3.64 20.15 1.70
N ARG A 67 -3.88 20.91 2.77
CA ARG A 67 -3.82 22.39 2.72
C ARG A 67 -2.40 22.80 2.31
N PRO A 68 -2.19 23.85 1.50
CA PRO A 68 -0.86 24.16 0.92
C PRO A 68 0.30 24.33 1.91
N ASP A 69 0.04 24.86 3.10
CA ASP A 69 1.01 24.97 4.20
C ASP A 69 1.37 23.58 4.77
N ILE A 70 0.37 22.75 5.07
CA ILE A 70 0.57 21.37 5.55
C ILE A 70 1.27 20.51 4.49
N LEU A 71 0.94 20.71 3.21
CA LEU A 71 1.61 20.06 2.10
C LEU A 71 3.11 20.38 2.12
N ARG A 72 3.48 21.64 2.34
CA ARG A 72 4.89 22.05 2.40
C ARG A 72 5.62 21.35 3.52
N ASN A 73 5.00 21.22 4.69
CA ASN A 73 5.57 20.45 5.81
C ASN A 73 5.72 18.96 5.46
N SER A 74 4.74 18.38 4.75
CA SER A 74 4.83 16.99 4.28
C SER A 74 5.97 16.79 3.27
N ILE A 75 6.13 17.71 2.31
CA ILE A 75 7.22 17.69 1.31
C ILE A 75 8.59 17.87 1.98
N ASN A 76 8.68 18.74 2.99
CA ASN A 76 9.90 18.95 3.76
C ASN A 76 10.26 17.75 4.67
N GLY A 77 9.37 16.78 4.84
CA GLY A 77 9.55 15.66 5.76
C GLY A 77 9.41 16.06 7.23
N ASP A 78 8.66 17.13 7.55
CA ASP A 78 8.42 17.56 8.94
C ASP A 78 7.55 16.56 9.71
N PHE A 79 6.72 15.80 9.00
CA PHE A 79 5.94 14.68 9.50
C PHE A 79 5.78 13.63 8.41
N VAL A 80 5.41 12.41 8.82
CA VAL A 80 4.98 11.37 7.89
C VAL A 80 3.75 10.65 8.42
N LEU A 81 2.90 10.21 7.49
CA LEU A 81 1.79 9.32 7.80
C LEU A 81 2.27 7.88 7.66
N VAL A 82 1.99 7.07 8.66
CA VAL A 82 2.37 5.65 8.71
C VAL A 82 1.10 4.87 8.93
N PRO A 83 0.76 3.84 8.13
CA PRO A 83 -0.41 3.02 8.46
C PRO A 83 -0.27 2.47 9.89
N THR A 84 -1.39 2.25 10.58
CA THR A 84 -1.33 1.66 11.92
C THR A 84 -0.60 0.32 11.88
N MET A 85 -0.03 -0.09 13.01
CA MET A 85 0.72 -1.34 13.07
C MET A 85 -0.19 -2.52 12.68
N THR A 86 -1.42 -2.58 13.21
CA THR A 86 -2.45 -3.53 12.77
C THR A 86 -2.63 -3.56 11.23
N THR A 87 -2.69 -2.39 10.57
CA THR A 87 -2.79 -2.33 9.11
C THR A 87 -1.51 -2.86 8.44
N LEU A 88 -0.32 -2.46 8.90
CA LEU A 88 0.94 -2.98 8.37
C LEU A 88 1.07 -4.49 8.54
N ASN A 89 0.73 -5.04 9.71
CA ASN A 89 0.76 -6.47 9.97
C ASN A 89 -0.22 -7.23 9.04
N LYS A 90 -1.44 -6.71 8.82
CA LYS A 90 -2.39 -7.29 7.85
C LYS A 90 -1.83 -7.29 6.42
N MET A 91 -1.13 -6.22 6.04
CA MET A 91 -0.51 -6.09 4.72
C MET A 91 0.72 -6.98 4.54
N LEU A 92 1.53 -7.17 5.58
CA LEU A 92 2.65 -8.11 5.56
C LEU A 92 2.15 -9.56 5.52
N ALA A 93 1.11 -9.87 6.31
CA ALA A 93 0.47 -11.18 6.29
C ALA A 93 -0.09 -11.52 4.90
N TYR A 94 -0.46 -10.52 4.09
CA TYR A 94 -0.88 -10.72 2.70
C TYR A 94 0.26 -11.28 1.83
N PHE A 95 1.50 -10.80 1.98
CA PHE A 95 2.66 -11.36 1.28
C PHE A 95 3.07 -12.74 1.79
N LEU A 96 2.73 -13.07 3.04
CA LEU A 96 2.96 -14.38 3.65
C LEU A 96 1.86 -15.40 3.35
N LEU A 97 0.75 -15.00 2.71
CA LEU A 97 -0.24 -15.97 2.27
C LEU A 97 0.46 -16.94 1.32
N PRO A 98 0.36 -18.26 1.56
CA PRO A 98 1.02 -19.20 0.68
C PRO A 98 0.56 -18.91 -0.74
N HIS A 99 1.52 -18.59 -1.60
CA HIS A 99 1.41 -18.97 -3.00
C HIS A 99 1.05 -20.44 -2.94
N ASP A 100 -0.18 -20.79 -3.31
CA ASP A 100 -0.60 -22.19 -3.37
C ASP A 100 0.17 -22.81 -4.55
N SER A 101 1.46 -23.07 -4.30
CA SER A 101 2.48 -23.64 -5.19
C SER A 101 2.46 -25.17 -5.10
N ALA A 102 1.40 -25.75 -4.54
CA ALA A 102 1.29 -27.18 -4.34
C ALA A 102 -0.11 -27.70 -4.71
N ARG A 103 -0.56 -27.36 -5.92
CA ARG A 103 -1.48 -28.27 -6.63
C ARG A 103 -0.73 -28.85 -7.82
N VAL A 104 -0.30 -30.10 -7.66
CA VAL A 104 0.11 -30.96 -8.77
C VAL A 104 -1.15 -31.26 -9.56
N TYR A 105 -1.20 -30.83 -10.81
CA TYR A 105 -2.26 -31.20 -11.74
C TYR A 105 -1.74 -32.34 -12.61
N HIS A 106 -2.55 -33.37 -12.82
CA HIS A 106 -2.28 -34.41 -13.81
C HIS A 106 -2.98 -34.03 -15.11
N THR A 107 -2.22 -33.93 -16.21
CA THR A 107 -2.84 -33.91 -17.54
C THR A 107 -3.49 -35.28 -17.80
N ARG A 108 -4.71 -35.30 -18.35
CA ARG A 108 -5.40 -36.55 -18.71
C ARG A 108 -4.64 -37.37 -19.78
N ALA A 109 -3.70 -36.76 -20.49
CA ALA A 109 -3.04 -37.34 -21.66
C ALA A 109 -1.62 -37.88 -21.42
N SER A 110 -0.83 -37.32 -20.48
CA SER A 110 0.59 -37.68 -20.34
C SER A 110 1.01 -38.16 -18.95
N GLY A 111 0.14 -38.05 -17.93
CA GLY A 111 0.47 -38.44 -16.55
C GLY A 111 1.61 -37.61 -15.93
N THR A 112 2.09 -36.59 -16.63
CA THR A 112 3.18 -35.72 -16.19
C THR A 112 2.68 -34.82 -15.07
N GLU A 113 3.38 -34.86 -13.95
CA GLU A 113 3.13 -33.95 -12.82
C GLU A 113 3.64 -32.55 -13.21
N PHE A 114 2.77 -31.55 -13.15
CA PHE A 114 3.19 -30.16 -13.22
C PHE A 114 2.60 -29.36 -12.06
N ILE A 115 3.43 -28.46 -11.52
CA ILE A 115 3.04 -27.55 -10.45
C ILE A 115 2.37 -26.35 -11.10
N LYS A 116 1.04 -26.26 -11.03
CA LYS A 116 0.33 -25.04 -11.43
C LYS A 116 0.36 -24.09 -10.24
N HIS A 117 1.21 -23.08 -10.33
CA HIS A 117 1.23 -21.96 -9.39
C HIS A 117 -0.13 -21.27 -9.50
N ARG A 118 -1.02 -21.51 -8.53
CA ARG A 118 -2.30 -20.80 -8.52
C ARG A 118 -2.03 -19.32 -8.37
N GLN A 119 -2.78 -18.54 -9.14
CA GLN A 119 -3.03 -17.12 -8.94
C GLN A 119 -3.06 -16.82 -7.45
N ILE A 120 -2.34 -15.78 -7.00
CA ILE A 120 -2.75 -15.10 -5.77
C ILE A 120 -4.16 -14.60 -6.06
N MET A 121 -5.15 -15.41 -5.72
CA MET A 121 -6.54 -14.99 -5.77
C MET A 121 -6.68 -14.04 -4.61
N PHE A 122 -6.74 -12.74 -4.91
CA PHE A 122 -7.07 -11.67 -4.00
C PHE A 122 -8.44 -11.91 -3.36
N LYS A 123 -8.55 -12.89 -2.44
CA LYS A 123 -9.76 -13.10 -1.64
C LYS A 123 -9.91 -12.04 -0.55
N LYS A 124 -8.82 -11.36 -0.23
CA LYS A 124 -8.73 -10.23 0.70
C LYS A 124 -7.93 -9.11 0.04
N TYR A 125 -8.44 -8.54 -1.05
CA TYR A 125 -8.18 -7.12 -1.27
C TYR A 125 -8.60 -6.41 0.02
N MET A 126 -7.78 -5.53 0.62
CA MET A 126 -8.21 -4.69 1.74
C MET A 126 -9.25 -3.72 1.16
N PRO A 127 -10.56 -4.02 1.20
CA PRO A 127 -11.59 -3.22 0.55
C PRO A 127 -11.98 -2.07 1.48
N GLU A 128 -11.01 -1.57 2.25
CA GLU A 128 -11.24 -0.51 3.21
C GLU A 128 -11.34 0.78 2.41
N PRO A 129 -12.51 1.46 2.40
CA PRO A 129 -12.67 2.68 1.64
C PRO A 129 -11.82 3.82 2.20
N ALA A 130 -11.30 3.68 3.43
CA ALA A 130 -10.38 4.59 4.07
C ALA A 130 -9.53 3.84 5.10
N PHE A 131 -8.29 4.29 5.27
CA PHE A 131 -7.29 3.69 6.14
C PHE A 131 -6.93 4.63 7.28
N ARG A 132 -6.55 4.05 8.41
CA ARG A 132 -6.06 4.79 9.58
C ARG A 132 -4.54 4.88 9.53
N TYR A 133 -4.03 6.08 9.77
CA TYR A 133 -2.62 6.41 9.73
C TYR A 133 -2.20 7.07 11.04
N LEU A 134 -1.10 6.60 11.61
CA LEU A 134 -0.35 7.31 12.64
C LEU A 134 0.29 8.55 12.00
N PHE A 135 0.08 9.70 12.63
CA PHE A 135 0.83 10.90 12.38
C PHE A 135 2.12 10.87 13.21
N VAL A 136 3.25 10.69 12.53
CA VAL A 136 4.56 10.67 13.17
C VAL A 136 5.27 12.01 12.91
N PRO A 137 5.41 12.87 13.94
CA PRO A 137 6.19 14.09 13.80
C PRO A 137 7.69 13.75 13.73
N ILE A 138 8.38 14.38 12.78
CA ILE A 138 9.82 14.19 12.55
C ILE A 138 10.61 15.37 13.13
N THR A 139 10.11 16.58 12.89
CA THR A 139 10.68 17.85 13.33
C THR A 139 9.73 18.57 14.29
N SER A 140 10.23 19.63 14.94
CA SER A 140 9.39 20.51 15.79
C SER A 140 8.25 21.17 15.01
N ALA A 141 8.40 21.37 13.69
CA ALA A 141 7.31 21.86 12.86
C ALA A 141 6.20 20.80 12.71
N GLY A 142 6.55 19.53 12.59
CA GLY A 142 5.60 18.43 12.64
C GLY A 142 4.92 18.29 14.00
N GLU A 143 5.66 18.48 15.09
CA GLU A 143 5.09 18.51 16.45
C GLU A 143 4.08 19.63 16.61
N ALA A 144 4.39 20.84 16.12
CA ALA A 144 3.45 21.96 16.14
C ALA A 144 2.17 21.67 15.34
N ILE A 145 2.27 20.98 14.20
CA ILE A 145 1.09 20.52 13.44
C ILE A 145 0.25 19.55 14.25
N ARG A 146 0.89 18.53 14.86
CA ARG A 146 0.21 17.57 15.73
C ARG A 146 -0.55 18.29 16.83
N ASP A 147 0.12 19.16 17.57
CA ASP A 147 -0.44 19.82 18.75
C ASP A 147 -1.57 20.80 18.40
N THR A 148 -1.51 21.41 17.21
CA THR A 148 -2.52 22.36 16.74
C THR A 148 -3.76 21.66 16.20
N PHE A 149 -3.59 20.62 15.37
CA PHE A 149 -4.69 20.08 14.56
C PHE A 149 -5.17 18.70 14.98
N LEU A 150 -4.33 17.89 15.63
CA LEU A 150 -4.59 16.47 15.83
C LEU A 150 -4.92 16.17 17.30
N LYS A 151 -6.19 15.87 17.54
CA LYS A 151 -6.71 15.46 18.85
C LYS A 151 -7.16 14.01 18.91
N GLU A 152 -7.30 13.37 17.74
CA GLU A 152 -7.74 11.98 17.63
C GLU A 152 -6.62 11.05 18.16
N GLU A 153 -6.93 10.32 19.23
CA GLU A 153 -6.06 9.29 19.79
C GLU A 153 -6.29 7.95 19.09
N GLN A 154 -5.36 7.02 19.30
CA GLN A 154 -5.54 5.63 18.88
C GLN A 154 -6.65 4.97 19.69
N VAL A 155 -7.40 4.11 19.01
CA VAL A 155 -8.34 3.16 19.63
C VAL A 155 -7.71 1.78 19.66
N GLU A 156 -8.25 0.87 20.49
CA GLU A 156 -7.69 -0.48 20.67
C GLU A 156 -7.41 -1.23 19.36
N VAL A 157 -8.33 -1.13 18.39
CA VAL A 157 -8.17 -1.74 17.06
C VAL A 157 -6.94 -1.28 16.27
N ASP A 158 -6.34 -0.14 16.64
CA ASP A 158 -5.12 0.37 15.98
C ASP A 158 -3.85 -0.39 16.40
N TYR A 159 -3.91 -1.13 17.51
CA TYR A 159 -2.76 -1.81 18.10
C TYR A 159 -3.04 -3.19 18.74
N GLU A 160 -4.28 -3.68 18.79
CA GLU A 160 -4.65 -4.96 19.42
C GLU A 160 -3.88 -6.17 18.86
N ASP A 161 -3.62 -6.16 17.55
CA ASP A 161 -2.88 -7.21 16.82
C ASP A 161 -1.49 -6.72 16.38
N ALA A 162 -0.94 -5.71 17.05
CA ALA A 162 0.36 -5.16 16.71
C ALA A 162 1.49 -6.11 17.18
N PHE A 163 2.25 -6.64 16.21
CA PHE A 163 3.44 -7.44 16.49
C PHE A 163 4.65 -6.91 15.73
N ASP A 164 5.82 -7.07 16.34
CA ASP A 164 7.09 -6.77 15.70
C ASP A 164 7.32 -7.77 14.57
N PRO A 165 7.50 -7.31 13.32
CA PRO A 165 7.46 -8.20 12.17
C PRO A 165 8.69 -9.12 12.04
N LEU A 166 9.78 -8.83 12.76
CA LEU A 166 10.98 -9.68 12.76
C LEU A 166 10.95 -10.72 13.86
N SER A 167 10.58 -10.31 15.07
CA SER A 167 10.58 -11.19 16.24
C SER A 167 9.25 -11.94 16.43
N GLY A 168 8.16 -11.47 15.83
CA GLY A 168 6.81 -12.00 16.04
C GLY A 168 6.23 -11.68 17.43
N ASN A 169 6.95 -10.92 18.26
CA ASN A 169 6.51 -10.57 19.61
C ASN A 169 5.46 -9.46 19.56
N PRO A 170 4.48 -9.46 20.48
CA PRO A 170 3.57 -8.33 20.64
C PRO A 170 4.33 -7.03 20.92
N ILE A 171 3.89 -5.93 20.34
CA ILE A 171 4.42 -4.60 20.62
C ILE A 171 3.67 -4.03 21.83
N GLU A 172 4.41 -3.46 22.78
CA GLU A 172 3.79 -2.77 23.92
C GLU A 172 2.90 -1.62 23.42
N PRO A 173 1.59 -1.61 23.77
CA PRO A 173 0.64 -0.61 23.25
C PRO A 173 1.06 0.84 23.49
N ASP A 174 1.70 1.12 24.62
CA ASP A 174 2.11 2.47 25.00
C ASP A 174 3.20 3.05 24.08
N LEU A 175 4.02 2.19 23.46
CA LEU A 175 4.99 2.60 22.42
C LEU A 175 4.30 3.10 21.16
N LEU A 176 3.08 2.64 20.88
CA LEU A 176 2.30 3.09 19.74
C LEU A 176 1.41 4.26 20.13
N ARG A 177 0.72 4.21 21.28
CA ARG A 177 -0.28 5.20 21.75
C ARG A 177 0.19 6.66 21.79
N GLN A 178 1.50 6.89 21.84
CA GLN A 178 2.08 8.24 21.73
C GLN A 178 1.75 8.96 20.40
N PHE A 179 1.42 8.22 19.33
CA PHE A 179 1.10 8.80 18.02
C PHE A 179 -0.39 9.13 17.90
N ARG A 180 -0.70 10.27 17.26
CA ARG A 180 -2.07 10.66 16.91
C ARG A 180 -2.51 9.96 15.62
N VAL A 181 -3.81 9.78 15.43
CA VAL A 181 -4.35 9.10 14.25
C VAL A 181 -5.05 10.08 13.32
N VAL A 182 -4.93 9.80 12.03
CA VAL A 182 -5.75 10.42 10.98
C VAL A 182 -6.31 9.34 10.06
N THR A 183 -7.47 9.63 9.48
CA THR A 183 -8.07 8.77 8.46
C THR A 183 -7.83 9.38 7.08
N SER A 184 -7.37 8.58 6.12
CA SER A 184 -7.15 8.98 4.73
C SER A 184 -7.64 7.90 3.78
N HIS A 185 -8.08 8.30 2.59
CA HIS A 185 -8.52 7.39 1.54
C HIS A 185 -7.34 6.82 0.72
N VAL A 186 -6.14 7.37 0.91
CA VAL A 186 -4.99 6.92 0.17
C VAL A 186 -4.60 5.52 0.58
N HIS A 187 -4.31 4.68 -0.41
CA HIS A 187 -3.88 3.33 -0.16
C HIS A 187 -2.48 3.32 0.48
N PRO A 188 -2.24 2.52 1.55
CA PRO A 188 -0.95 2.45 2.23
C PRO A 188 0.27 2.19 1.32
N PHE A 189 0.08 1.45 0.22
CA PHE A 189 1.09 1.21 -0.83
C PHE A 189 1.84 2.49 -1.26
N PHE A 190 1.15 3.63 -1.36
CA PHE A 190 1.77 4.88 -1.80
C PHE A 190 2.58 5.56 -0.70
N VAL A 191 2.21 5.37 0.56
CA VAL A 191 2.77 6.13 1.69
C VAL A 191 3.94 5.39 2.32
N VAL A 192 3.87 4.06 2.39
CA VAL A 192 4.83 3.22 3.13
C VAL A 192 6.28 3.37 2.66
N PRO A 193 6.61 3.44 1.35
CA PRO A 193 8.00 3.61 0.92
C PRO A 193 8.63 4.91 1.43
N ILE A 194 7.86 6.00 1.49
CA ILE A 194 8.31 7.28 2.04
C ILE A 194 8.38 7.22 3.57
N ALA A 195 7.41 6.58 4.23
CA ALA A 195 7.44 6.33 5.66
C ALA A 195 8.73 5.63 6.08
N TYR A 196 9.11 4.53 5.40
CA TYR A 196 10.36 3.84 5.69
C TYR A 196 11.58 4.79 5.62
N ARG A 197 11.72 5.53 4.51
CA ARG A 197 12.84 6.45 4.28
C ARG A 197 12.96 7.50 5.37
N LEU A 198 11.84 8.04 5.84
CA LEU A 198 11.82 9.08 6.87
C LEU A 198 11.99 8.51 8.29
N LEU A 199 11.47 7.32 8.57
CA LEU A 199 11.56 6.71 9.90
C LEU A 199 12.93 6.09 10.20
N PHE A 200 13.57 5.48 9.21
CA PHE A 200 14.81 4.72 9.42
C PHE A 200 15.95 5.49 10.10
N PRO A 201 16.18 6.79 9.81
CA PRO A 201 17.18 7.60 10.52
C PRO A 201 16.85 7.85 12.00
N MET A 202 15.60 7.70 12.42
CA MET A 202 15.13 7.97 13.79
C MET A 202 14.62 6.71 14.50
N ARG A 203 14.97 5.54 13.99
CA ARG A 203 14.50 4.24 14.49
C ARG A 203 14.74 4.00 15.98
N ASP A 204 15.68 4.72 16.59
CA ASP A 204 15.99 4.61 18.01
C ASP A 204 14.97 5.31 18.92
N ARG A 205 14.06 6.12 18.37
CA ARG A 205 12.95 6.69 19.16
C ARG A 205 11.96 5.59 19.53
N PRO A 206 11.34 5.63 20.73
CA PRO A 206 10.38 4.63 21.17
C PRO A 206 9.28 4.39 20.13
N GLY A 207 8.95 3.13 19.85
CA GLY A 207 7.91 2.73 18.89
C GLY A 207 8.26 2.89 17.40
N LEU A 208 9.30 3.64 17.03
CA LEU A 208 9.65 3.86 15.62
C LEU A 208 10.40 2.69 14.98
N TRP A 209 11.14 1.90 15.76
CA TRP A 209 11.85 0.72 15.23
C TRP A 209 10.89 -0.24 14.52
N SER A 210 9.88 -0.76 15.22
CA SER A 210 8.96 -1.74 14.64
C SER A 210 8.16 -1.16 13.47
N LEU A 211 7.76 0.12 13.53
CA LEU A 211 7.12 0.82 12.40
C LEU A 211 8.05 0.90 11.18
N SER A 212 9.30 1.31 11.38
CA SER A 212 10.29 1.42 10.32
C SER A 212 10.56 0.06 9.66
N VAL A 213 10.72 -0.98 10.46
CA VAL A 213 10.94 -2.35 9.98
C VAL A 213 9.73 -2.88 9.22
N ALA A 214 8.51 -2.68 9.72
CA ALA A 214 7.31 -3.09 9.03
C ALA A 214 7.16 -2.38 7.69
N CYS A 215 7.43 -1.07 7.63
CA CYS A 215 7.46 -0.32 6.38
C CYS A 215 8.56 -0.80 5.43
N HIS A 216 9.73 -1.20 5.96
CA HIS A 216 10.84 -1.71 5.16
C HIS A 216 10.48 -3.03 4.49
N LEU A 217 10.05 -4.02 5.28
CA LEU A 217 9.67 -5.35 4.80
C LEU A 217 8.57 -5.24 3.75
N PHE A 218 7.54 -4.43 4.05
CA PHE A 218 6.47 -4.18 3.11
C PHE A 218 6.97 -3.57 1.80
N THR A 219 7.86 -2.58 1.88
CA THR A 219 8.44 -1.97 0.67
C THR A 219 9.20 -3.02 -0.14
N LEU A 220 10.07 -3.81 0.51
CA LEU A 220 10.83 -4.88 -0.12
C LEU A 220 9.91 -5.91 -0.79
N ASP A 221 8.93 -6.45 -0.08
CA ASP A 221 8.02 -7.46 -0.60
C ASP A 221 7.20 -6.91 -1.77
N SER A 222 6.81 -5.62 -1.69
CA SER A 222 6.00 -4.97 -2.70
C SER A 222 6.75 -4.55 -3.98
N THR A 223 8.08 -4.34 -3.91
CA THR A 223 8.89 -3.91 -5.07
C THR A 223 9.85 -4.97 -5.58
N ASN A 224 10.30 -5.87 -4.71
CA ASN A 224 11.33 -6.88 -4.97
C ASN A 224 10.87 -8.29 -4.56
N GLY A 225 9.58 -8.47 -4.27
CA GLY A 225 9.00 -9.80 -4.05
C GLY A 225 9.11 -10.71 -5.27
N ALA A 226 8.36 -11.82 -5.26
CA ALA A 226 8.36 -12.75 -6.39
C ALA A 226 7.98 -12.06 -7.71
N ASP A 227 8.53 -12.50 -8.83
CA ASP A 227 8.16 -11.93 -10.13
C ASP A 227 6.67 -12.16 -10.45
N PRO A 228 6.03 -11.23 -11.17
CA PRO A 228 4.69 -11.46 -11.67
C PRO A 228 4.65 -12.73 -12.54
N PRO A 229 3.60 -13.56 -12.44
CA PRO A 229 3.49 -14.78 -13.22
C PRO A 229 3.39 -14.46 -14.72
N ALA A 230 3.79 -15.42 -15.58
CA ALA A 230 3.86 -15.24 -17.03
C ALA A 230 2.55 -14.72 -17.66
N TRP A 231 1.37 -15.15 -17.17
CA TRP A 231 0.08 -14.65 -17.67
C TRP A 231 -0.15 -13.16 -17.40
N PHE A 232 0.42 -12.62 -16.32
CA PHE A 232 0.33 -11.20 -15.97
C PHE A 232 1.30 -10.39 -16.81
N ARG A 233 2.56 -10.86 -16.91
CA ARG A 233 3.62 -10.27 -17.73
C ARG A 233 3.22 -10.13 -19.20
N ARG A 234 2.62 -11.18 -19.79
CA ARG A 234 2.14 -11.19 -21.19
C ARG A 234 1.13 -10.09 -21.53
N ARG A 235 0.48 -9.47 -20.53
CA ARG A 235 -0.46 -8.37 -20.73
C ARG A 235 0.23 -6.99 -20.83
N TYR A 236 1.54 -6.91 -20.59
CA TYR A 236 2.33 -5.70 -20.78
C TYR A 236 2.99 -5.71 -22.15
N LYS A 237 2.59 -4.78 -23.02
CA LYS A 237 3.22 -4.60 -24.33
C LYS A 237 4.52 -3.83 -24.20
N GLY A 238 5.56 -4.25 -24.92
CA GLY A 238 6.82 -3.51 -25.03
C GLY A 238 7.83 -3.72 -23.90
N ILE A 239 7.57 -4.66 -22.99
CA ILE A 239 8.56 -5.13 -22.02
C ILE A 239 9.15 -6.42 -22.57
N GLU A 240 10.47 -6.45 -22.78
CA GLU A 240 11.19 -7.66 -23.17
C GLU A 240 11.46 -8.50 -21.91
N PHE A 241 10.92 -9.71 -21.88
CA PHE A 241 11.15 -10.66 -20.80
C PHE A 241 12.27 -11.62 -21.20
N ASN A 242 13.14 -11.97 -20.24
CA ASN A 242 14.17 -12.97 -20.49
C ASN A 242 13.50 -14.34 -20.73
N SER A 243 13.91 -15.05 -21.79
CA SER A 243 13.28 -16.30 -22.25
C SER A 243 13.32 -17.44 -21.23
N ASP A 244 14.20 -17.33 -20.23
CA ASP A 244 14.38 -18.34 -19.19
C ASP A 244 13.20 -18.42 -18.19
N TYR A 245 12.25 -17.49 -18.28
CA TYR A 245 11.04 -17.42 -17.44
C TYR A 245 9.74 -17.81 -18.17
N ASP A 246 9.85 -18.30 -19.41
CA ASP A 246 8.76 -18.99 -20.10
C ASP A 246 8.69 -20.43 -19.59
N ASP A 247 8.14 -20.62 -18.39
CA ASP A 247 7.60 -21.92 -18.02
C ASP A 247 6.41 -22.20 -18.94
N ASP A 248 6.67 -22.90 -20.05
CA ASP A 248 5.90 -23.96 -20.72
C ASP A 248 4.36 -24.00 -20.58
N ASP A 249 3.69 -22.87 -20.41
CA ASP A 249 2.33 -22.70 -20.89
C ASP A 249 2.44 -22.50 -22.41
N LYS A 250 2.78 -23.59 -23.11
CA LYS A 250 2.17 -23.85 -24.43
C LYS A 250 0.67 -23.67 -24.20
N MET A 251 0.23 -22.44 -24.44
CA MET A 251 -1.15 -22.13 -24.78
C MET A 251 -1.56 -23.24 -25.73
N ASP A 252 -2.56 -24.01 -25.35
CA ASP A 252 -3.21 -24.97 -26.25
C ASP A 252 -3.40 -24.24 -27.58
N VAL A 253 -2.56 -24.65 -28.53
CA VAL A 253 -2.60 -24.22 -29.91
C VAL A 253 -3.91 -24.78 -30.44
N GLU A 254 -4.77 -23.87 -30.91
CA GLU A 254 -5.85 -24.13 -31.85
C GLU A 254 -6.82 -25.26 -31.46
N THR A 255 -7.95 -24.87 -30.86
CA THR A 255 -9.22 -25.38 -31.38
C THR A 255 -9.99 -24.19 -31.95
N THR A 256 -9.68 -23.91 -33.21
CA THR A 256 -10.70 -23.47 -34.16
C THR A 256 -11.84 -24.47 -34.10
N ASP A 257 -12.93 -24.10 -33.44
CA ASP A 257 -14.24 -24.63 -33.80
C ASP A 257 -14.94 -23.53 -34.61
N GLU A 258 -14.49 -23.39 -35.86
CA GLU A 258 -15.41 -23.02 -36.93
C GLU A 258 -16.38 -24.20 -37.14
N GLU A 259 -17.67 -23.88 -37.08
CA GLU A 259 -18.79 -24.57 -37.75
C GLU A 259 -19.00 -26.08 -37.50
N GLN A 260 -19.97 -26.39 -36.62
CA GLN A 260 -21.32 -26.87 -37.02
C GLN A 260 -22.31 -26.85 -35.86
#